data_AF-A0A660LWQ4-F1
#
_entry.id   AF-A0A660LWQ4-F1
#
_cell.length_a   1.000
_cell.length_b   1.000
_cell.length_c   1.000
_cell.angle_alpha   90.00
_cell.angle_beta   90.00
_cell.angle_gamma   90.00
#
_symmetry.space_group_name_H-M   'P 1'
#
loop_
_entity.id
_entity.type
_entity.pdbx_description
1 polymer ?
#
loop_
_entity_poly.entity_id
_entity_poly.type
_entity_poly.pdbx_seq_one_letter_code
_entity_poly.pdbx_strand_id
1 'polypeptide(L)'
;MHAAEPTSHMQTLLQIMGVRYPENRPEEKWGFWHRRKMMRAVKKRARAEHPEAQIIVQEFSPMQPGFNAWFQQVILPDMAVVTSVTSGRMRVEHTVDEVASEMLTLANNARFAAINRDDIDGRFAAFLANPQMTTYGTSEVAEYYFEQQDFSLEHGYVGKIIGPEYPDGIAVTLPLLGEHNLRPAVVAMLAGVRMGMTRELIEKGLSQLGSLPGRMQVLRGADQTILIDDSYSSSPLTALSALQTLYSLEVPQRIVVFGNMNGLRKDTQAGHAKLGAQCSPDELDWVVTVGEMANQYLAPVARRRGCQVKECRDALMAGGFVREKLHAGGVALFKGSSGGVWLEEAIKINLHSTEDEKKLVRQSPDWIKRKNEFFSRFRG
;
A
#
# COMPACT_ATOMS: atom_id res chain seq x y z
N MET A 1 8.21 -10.75 -10.50
CA MET A 1 8.75 -9.42 -10.88
C MET A 1 7.61 -8.43 -10.70
N HIS A 2 7.70 -7.49 -9.75
CA HIS A 2 6.81 -6.34 -9.77
C HIS A 2 7.14 -5.55 -11.04
N ALA A 3 6.29 -5.66 -12.06
CA ALA A 3 6.29 -4.68 -13.13
C ALA A 3 6.03 -3.31 -12.46
N ALA A 4 6.79 -2.29 -12.84
CA ALA A 4 6.52 -0.94 -12.38
C ALA A 4 5.04 -0.59 -12.62
N GLU A 5 4.43 0.15 -11.69
CA GLU A 5 3.05 0.65 -11.80
C GLU A 5 2.88 1.32 -13.17
N PRO A 6 1.92 0.87 -14.01
CA PRO A 6 1.82 1.37 -15.37
C PRO A 6 1.37 2.84 -15.35
N THR A 7 2.07 3.66 -16.12
CA THR A 7 1.87 5.12 -16.17
C THR A 7 1.15 5.60 -17.44
N SER A 8 0.89 4.69 -18.38
CA SER A 8 0.20 4.98 -19.65
C SER A 8 -0.78 3.87 -20.05
N HIS A 9 -1.71 4.19 -20.96
CA HIS A 9 -2.62 3.21 -21.55
C HIS A 9 -1.86 2.06 -22.20
N MET A 10 -0.79 2.35 -22.95
CA MET A 10 0.00 1.34 -23.63
C MET A 10 0.74 0.42 -22.65
N GLN A 11 1.30 0.96 -21.57
CA GLN A 11 1.96 0.14 -20.54
C GLN A 11 0.97 -0.84 -19.90
N THR A 12 -0.19 -0.34 -19.48
CA THR A 12 -1.26 -1.16 -18.88
C THR A 12 -1.79 -2.20 -19.88
N LEU A 13 -2.04 -1.81 -21.13
CA LEU A 13 -2.48 -2.74 -22.18
C LEU A 13 -1.44 -3.85 -22.41
N LEU A 14 -0.16 -3.51 -22.48
CA LEU A 14 0.88 -4.51 -22.69
C LEU A 14 1.02 -5.45 -21.48
N GLN A 15 0.83 -4.95 -20.25
CA GLN A 15 0.76 -5.78 -19.05
C GLN A 15 -0.41 -6.77 -19.11
N ILE A 16 -1.63 -6.30 -19.41
CA ILE A 16 -2.82 -7.15 -19.60
C ILE A 16 -2.53 -8.26 -20.62
N MET A 17 -1.88 -7.91 -21.72
CA MET A 17 -1.61 -8.85 -22.82
C MET A 17 -0.38 -9.74 -22.60
N GLY A 18 0.32 -9.61 -21.46
CA GLY A 18 1.56 -10.34 -21.19
C GLY A 18 2.69 -10.03 -22.18
N VAL A 19 2.68 -8.83 -22.78
CA VAL A 19 3.70 -8.36 -23.73
C VAL A 19 4.71 -7.49 -22.99
N ARG A 20 5.98 -7.87 -23.02
CA ARG A 20 7.04 -7.13 -22.31
C ARG A 20 7.17 -5.70 -22.83
N TYR A 21 7.04 -4.73 -21.93
CA TYR A 21 7.36 -3.33 -22.22
C TYR A 21 8.89 -3.13 -22.29
N PRO A 22 9.43 -2.48 -23.34
CA PRO A 22 10.86 -2.21 -23.45
C PRO A 22 11.29 -1.09 -22.49
N GLU A 23 11.90 -1.46 -21.36
CA GLU A 23 12.36 -0.54 -20.31
C GLU A 23 13.32 0.57 -20.82
N ASN A 24 14.18 0.24 -21.79
CA ASN A 24 15.18 1.17 -22.32
C ASN A 24 14.64 2.14 -23.38
N ARG A 25 13.35 2.07 -23.70
CA ARG A 25 12.75 2.91 -24.74
C ARG A 25 11.34 3.34 -24.34
N PRO A 26 11.17 4.55 -23.81
CA PRO A 26 9.85 5.07 -23.46
C PRO A 26 9.01 5.25 -24.73
N GLU A 27 7.69 5.23 -24.55
CA GLU A 27 6.71 5.13 -25.64
C GLU A 27 6.85 6.26 -26.67
N GLU A 28 7.21 7.47 -26.23
CA GLU A 28 7.36 8.65 -27.07
C GLU A 28 8.48 8.45 -28.11
N LYS A 29 9.45 7.58 -27.82
CA LYS A 29 10.56 7.24 -28.72
C LYS A 29 10.24 6.08 -29.68
N TRP A 30 9.00 5.57 -29.69
CA TRP A 30 8.62 4.46 -30.55
C TRP A 30 8.28 4.95 -31.96
N GLY A 31 9.16 4.66 -32.91
CA GLY A 31 8.85 4.79 -34.34
C GLY A 31 7.77 3.81 -34.80
N PHE A 32 7.25 4.04 -36.00
CA PHE A 32 6.16 3.26 -36.62
C PHE A 32 6.33 1.73 -36.51
N TRP A 33 7.53 1.23 -36.83
CA TRP A 33 7.82 -0.21 -36.79
C TRP A 33 7.75 -0.82 -35.39
N HIS A 34 8.15 -0.06 -34.36
CA HIS A 34 8.06 -0.52 -32.97
C HIS A 34 6.61 -0.60 -32.52
N ARG A 35 5.82 0.44 -32.78
CA ARG A 35 4.37 0.43 -32.48
C ARG A 35 3.67 -0.72 -33.19
N ARG A 36 3.94 -0.92 -34.49
CA ARG A 36 3.39 -2.03 -35.28
C ARG A 36 3.80 -3.41 -34.72
N LYS A 37 5.05 -3.58 -34.27
CA LYS A 37 5.52 -4.81 -33.64
C LYS A 37 4.76 -5.09 -32.34
N MET A 38 4.59 -4.08 -31.47
CA MET A 38 3.87 -4.23 -30.20
C MET A 38 2.39 -4.56 -30.44
N MET A 39 1.72 -3.83 -31.34
CA MET A 39 0.32 -4.12 -31.68
C MET A 39 0.12 -5.49 -32.33
N ARG A 40 1.10 -6.00 -33.09
CA ARG A 40 1.07 -7.38 -33.60
C ARG A 40 1.15 -8.40 -32.46
N ALA A 41 2.00 -8.17 -31.46
CA ALA A 41 2.10 -9.05 -30.29
C ALA A 41 0.80 -9.06 -29.47
N VAL A 42 0.22 -7.88 -29.23
CA VAL A 42 -1.10 -7.73 -28.59
C VAL A 42 -2.16 -8.50 -29.37
N LYS A 43 -2.28 -8.28 -30.69
CA LYS A 43 -3.27 -8.98 -31.52
C LYS A 43 -3.08 -10.50 -31.52
N LYS A 44 -1.83 -10.99 -31.50
CA LYS A 44 -1.52 -12.41 -31.40
C LYS A 44 -2.04 -13.00 -30.08
N ARG A 45 -1.79 -12.31 -28.97
CA ARG A 45 -2.24 -12.74 -27.63
C ARG A 45 -3.76 -12.68 -27.49
N ALA A 46 -4.40 -11.63 -27.98
CA ALA A 46 -5.85 -11.43 -27.89
C ALA A 46 -6.67 -12.44 -28.71
N ARG A 47 -6.06 -13.03 -29.75
CA ARG A 47 -6.70 -14.02 -30.64
C ARG A 47 -6.20 -15.44 -30.42
N ALA A 48 -5.44 -15.68 -29.34
CA ALA A 48 -4.96 -17.02 -29.03
C ALA A 48 -6.15 -17.92 -28.67
N GLU A 49 -6.36 -19.00 -29.42
CA GLU A 49 -7.40 -20.01 -29.13
C GLU A 49 -7.12 -20.72 -27.79
N HIS A 50 -5.85 -20.85 -27.43
CA HIS A 50 -5.38 -21.38 -26.16
C HIS A 50 -4.49 -20.33 -25.47
N PRO A 51 -5.08 -19.40 -24.71
CA PRO A 51 -4.29 -18.40 -24.00
C PRO A 51 -3.46 -19.08 -22.90
N GLU A 52 -2.19 -18.67 -22.78
CA GLU A 52 -1.29 -19.16 -21.72
C GLU A 52 -1.78 -18.78 -20.31
N ALA A 53 -2.54 -17.69 -20.19
CA ALA A 53 -3.12 -17.22 -18.94
C ALA A 53 -4.64 -17.36 -18.99
N GLN A 54 -5.20 -17.98 -17.94
CA GLN A 54 -6.65 -18.12 -17.74
C GLN A 54 -7.23 -16.95 -16.92
N ILE A 55 -6.40 -16.34 -16.08
CA ILE A 55 -6.78 -15.24 -15.19
C ILE A 55 -5.76 -14.11 -15.36
N ILE A 56 -6.26 -12.88 -15.46
CA ILE A 56 -5.45 -11.66 -15.50
C ILE A 56 -5.92 -10.77 -14.35
N VAL A 57 -5.02 -10.47 -13.42
CA VAL A 57 -5.25 -9.47 -12.37
C VAL A 57 -4.43 -8.24 -12.75
N GLN A 58 -5.11 -7.12 -13.04
CA GLN A 58 -4.49 -5.88 -13.48
C GLN A 58 -4.86 -4.73 -12.54
N GLU A 59 -3.84 -4.08 -11.97
CA GLU A 59 -4.01 -2.83 -11.22
C GLU A 59 -4.17 -1.65 -12.20
N PHE A 60 -5.13 -0.77 -11.89
CA PHE A 60 -5.37 0.50 -12.60
C PHE A 60 -5.17 1.65 -11.63
N SER A 61 -4.22 2.53 -11.94
CA SER A 61 -3.90 3.72 -11.15
C SER A 61 -4.01 4.98 -12.00
N PRO A 62 -5.23 5.42 -12.36
CA PRO A 62 -5.41 6.59 -13.21
C PRO A 62 -4.84 7.83 -12.51
N MET A 63 -4.00 8.57 -13.23
CA MET A 63 -3.40 9.83 -12.76
C MET A 63 -4.10 11.07 -13.32
N GLN A 64 -5.12 10.88 -14.15
CA GLN A 64 -5.92 11.93 -14.78
C GLN A 64 -7.30 11.36 -15.16
N PRO A 65 -8.37 12.17 -15.16
CA PRO A 65 -9.66 11.77 -15.70
C PRO A 65 -9.59 11.34 -17.18
N GLY A 66 -10.44 10.38 -17.55
CA GLY A 66 -10.54 9.79 -18.88
C GLY A 66 -9.61 8.61 -19.14
N PHE A 67 -8.77 8.21 -18.17
CA PHE A 67 -7.85 7.09 -18.34
C PHE A 67 -8.61 5.75 -18.38
N ASN A 68 -9.47 5.52 -17.40
CA ASN A 68 -10.33 4.35 -17.31
C ASN A 68 -11.40 4.33 -18.42
N ALA A 69 -11.88 5.51 -18.86
CA ALA A 69 -12.85 5.62 -19.96
C ALA A 69 -12.28 5.07 -21.28
N TRP A 70 -10.97 5.25 -21.51
CA TRP A 70 -10.31 4.64 -22.67
C TRP A 70 -10.36 3.10 -22.60
N PHE A 71 -10.17 2.52 -21.41
CA PHE A 71 -10.18 1.08 -21.22
C PHE A 71 -11.57 0.46 -21.43
N GLN A 72 -12.65 1.17 -21.13
CA GLN A 72 -14.00 0.68 -21.41
C GLN A 72 -14.23 0.28 -22.88
N GLN A 73 -13.47 0.89 -23.81
CA GLN A 73 -13.58 0.63 -25.25
C GLN A 73 -12.84 -0.64 -25.69
N VAL A 74 -11.90 -1.14 -24.87
CA VAL A 74 -10.97 -2.22 -25.26
C VAL A 74 -10.97 -3.42 -24.33
N ILE A 75 -11.52 -3.29 -23.13
CA ILE A 75 -11.66 -4.38 -22.16
C ILE A 75 -13.07 -4.44 -21.58
N LEU A 76 -13.51 -5.65 -21.27
CA LEU A 76 -14.72 -5.95 -20.49
C LEU A 76 -14.30 -6.81 -19.30
N PRO A 77 -14.07 -6.23 -18.11
CA PRO A 77 -13.66 -6.99 -16.94
C PRO A 77 -14.75 -7.97 -16.49
N ASP A 78 -14.36 -9.20 -16.15
CA ASP A 78 -15.26 -10.14 -15.45
C ASP A 78 -15.61 -9.64 -14.05
N MET A 79 -14.63 -9.01 -13.39
CA MET A 79 -14.79 -8.37 -12.10
C MET A 79 -13.94 -7.09 -12.05
N ALA A 80 -14.51 -6.02 -11.51
CA ALA A 80 -13.79 -4.81 -11.15
C ALA A 80 -13.85 -4.59 -9.64
N VAL A 81 -12.69 -4.31 -9.04
CA VAL A 81 -12.57 -3.98 -7.62
C VAL A 81 -12.18 -2.51 -7.51
N VAL A 82 -13.00 -1.72 -6.83
CA VAL A 82 -12.66 -0.32 -6.53
C VAL A 82 -12.18 -0.25 -5.09
N THR A 83 -10.92 0.15 -4.90
CA THR A 83 -10.25 0.11 -3.59
C THR A 83 -10.43 1.40 -2.80
N SER A 84 -10.47 2.56 -3.43
CA SER A 84 -10.67 3.84 -2.74
C SER A 84 -11.00 4.98 -3.72
N VAL A 85 -11.55 6.08 -3.19
CA VAL A 85 -11.66 7.36 -3.90
C VAL A 85 -10.89 8.41 -3.11
N THR A 86 -9.69 8.78 -3.58
CA THR A 86 -8.81 9.74 -2.88
C THR A 86 -8.15 10.72 -3.86
N SER A 87 -8.06 12.01 -3.48
CA SER A 87 -7.58 13.09 -4.36
C SER A 87 -6.06 13.18 -4.53
N GLY A 88 -5.28 12.49 -3.69
CA GLY A 88 -3.82 12.70 -3.60
C GLY A 88 -2.96 12.12 -4.72
N ARG A 89 -3.52 11.33 -5.65
CA ARG A 89 -2.75 10.66 -6.72
C ARG A 89 -2.86 11.32 -8.09
N MET A 90 -3.77 12.26 -8.27
CA MET A 90 -3.95 12.92 -9.57
C MET A 90 -2.77 13.86 -9.88
N ARG A 91 -2.37 13.93 -11.15
CA ARG A 91 -1.28 14.82 -11.63
C ARG A 91 -1.58 16.28 -11.34
N VAL A 92 -2.84 16.65 -11.57
CA VAL A 92 -3.41 17.98 -11.33
C VAL A 92 -4.49 17.83 -10.26
N GLU A 93 -4.75 18.90 -9.51
CA GLU A 93 -5.83 18.91 -8.53
C GLU A 93 -7.18 18.79 -9.25
N HIS A 94 -7.95 17.79 -8.85
CA HIS A 94 -9.31 17.53 -9.33
C HIS A 94 -10.26 17.52 -8.13
N THR A 95 -11.53 17.78 -8.39
CA THR A 95 -12.56 17.60 -7.39
C THR A 95 -12.67 16.12 -7.01
N VAL A 96 -13.10 15.84 -5.78
CA VAL A 96 -13.25 14.44 -5.34
C VAL A 96 -14.31 13.72 -6.19
N ASP A 97 -15.30 14.44 -6.72
CA ASP A 97 -16.34 13.91 -7.59
C ASP A 97 -15.78 13.49 -8.97
N GLU A 98 -14.88 14.29 -9.56
CA GLU A 98 -14.16 13.90 -10.78
C GLU A 98 -13.31 12.65 -10.55
N VAL A 99 -12.63 12.56 -9.39
CA VAL A 99 -11.87 11.36 -9.00
C VAL A 99 -12.81 10.16 -8.83
N ALA A 100 -13.96 10.34 -8.18
CA ALA A 100 -14.93 9.27 -7.97
C ALA A 100 -15.46 8.73 -9.30
N SER A 101 -15.88 9.63 -10.21
CA SER A 101 -16.33 9.27 -11.55
C SER A 101 -15.26 8.46 -12.30
N GLU A 102 -14.00 8.88 -12.24
CA GLU A 102 -12.89 8.17 -12.89
C GLU A 102 -12.65 6.78 -12.29
N MET A 103 -12.62 6.66 -10.96
CA MET A 103 -12.36 5.39 -10.28
C MET A 103 -13.50 4.38 -10.45
N LEU A 104 -14.75 4.85 -10.53
CA LEU A 104 -15.95 4.01 -10.70
C LEU A 104 -16.22 3.62 -12.18
N THR A 105 -15.51 4.23 -13.13
CA THR A 105 -15.69 4.01 -14.57
C THR A 105 -15.58 2.53 -14.97
N LEU A 106 -14.55 1.81 -14.50
CA LEU A 106 -14.40 0.38 -14.83
C LEU A 106 -15.38 -0.52 -14.05
N ALA A 107 -15.79 -0.12 -12.84
CA ALA A 107 -16.82 -0.83 -12.10
C ALA A 107 -18.16 -0.82 -12.85
N ASN A 108 -18.52 0.30 -13.46
CA ASN A 108 -19.73 0.43 -14.28
C ASN A 108 -19.68 -0.36 -15.59
N ASN A 109 -18.49 -0.71 -16.07
CA ASN A 109 -18.30 -1.46 -17.32
C ASN A 109 -18.01 -2.96 -17.08
N ALA A 110 -17.86 -3.41 -15.84
CA ALA A 110 -17.55 -4.80 -15.53
C ALA A 110 -18.81 -5.68 -15.46
N ARG A 111 -18.64 -6.98 -15.65
CA ARG A 111 -19.73 -7.96 -15.42
C ARG A 111 -20.14 -8.03 -13.95
N PHE A 112 -19.21 -7.76 -13.05
CA PHE A 112 -19.43 -7.66 -11.61
C PHE A 112 -18.52 -6.59 -11.00
N ALA A 113 -19.01 -5.86 -10.01
CA ALA A 113 -18.23 -4.85 -9.29
C ALA A 113 -18.20 -5.09 -7.78
N ALA A 114 -17.04 -4.87 -7.16
CA ALA A 114 -16.87 -4.86 -5.71
C ALA A 114 -16.40 -3.47 -5.26
N ILE A 115 -17.17 -2.85 -4.37
CA ILE A 115 -16.93 -1.47 -3.90
C ILE A 115 -16.49 -1.49 -2.44
N ASN A 116 -15.33 -0.91 -2.14
CA ASN A 116 -14.84 -0.76 -0.77
C ASN A 116 -15.70 0.25 0.00
N ARG A 117 -16.42 -0.19 1.04
CA ARG A 117 -17.27 0.70 1.85
C ARG A 117 -16.52 1.50 2.90
N ASP A 118 -15.32 1.08 3.27
CA ASP A 118 -14.52 1.80 4.26
C ASP A 118 -13.87 3.05 3.64
N ASP A 119 -13.46 2.96 2.37
CA ASP A 119 -12.68 4.01 1.69
C ASP A 119 -13.42 4.68 0.52
N ILE A 120 -14.71 4.37 0.32
CA ILE A 120 -15.58 5.01 -0.69
C ILE A 120 -16.88 5.45 -0.03
N ASP A 121 -16.99 6.78 0.15
CA ASP A 121 -18.15 7.41 0.76
C ASP A 121 -19.44 7.11 -0.03
N GLY A 122 -20.52 6.82 0.70
CA GLY A 122 -21.83 6.51 0.13
C GLY A 122 -22.41 7.62 -0.76
N ARG A 123 -21.96 8.87 -0.62
CA ARG A 123 -22.33 9.98 -1.52
C ARG A 123 -22.00 9.70 -2.99
N PHE A 124 -21.02 8.84 -3.25
CA PHE A 124 -20.63 8.46 -4.61
C PHE A 124 -21.52 7.40 -5.23
N ALA A 125 -22.53 6.89 -4.52
CA ALA A 125 -23.47 5.91 -5.05
C ALA A 125 -24.20 6.41 -6.31
N ALA A 126 -24.40 7.73 -6.46
CA ALA A 126 -24.99 8.31 -7.67
C ALA A 126 -24.15 8.11 -8.95
N PHE A 127 -22.86 7.81 -8.82
CA PHE A 127 -21.97 7.50 -9.94
C PHE A 127 -21.96 6.00 -10.29
N LEU A 128 -22.58 5.14 -9.46
CA LEU A 128 -22.66 3.71 -9.72
C LEU A 128 -23.89 3.41 -10.59
N ALA A 129 -23.64 2.72 -11.70
CA ALA A 129 -24.65 2.32 -12.67
C ALA A 129 -24.70 0.79 -12.88
N ASN A 130 -23.76 0.04 -12.32
CA ASN A 130 -23.73 -1.42 -12.45
C ASN A 130 -24.74 -2.07 -11.49
N PRO A 131 -25.78 -2.77 -12.00
CA PRO A 131 -26.73 -3.48 -11.13
C PRO A 131 -26.15 -4.78 -10.54
N GLN A 132 -25.02 -5.27 -11.08
CA GLN A 132 -24.31 -6.46 -10.61
C GLN A 132 -23.12 -6.04 -9.77
N MET A 133 -23.40 -5.48 -8.59
CA MET A 133 -22.37 -5.04 -7.67
C MET A 133 -22.59 -5.57 -6.26
N THR A 134 -21.51 -5.62 -5.50
CA THR A 134 -21.51 -5.88 -4.06
C THR A 134 -20.56 -4.92 -3.36
N THR A 135 -20.54 -5.00 -2.04
CA THR A 135 -19.70 -4.20 -1.17
C THR A 135 -18.76 -5.05 -0.32
N TYR A 136 -17.57 -4.53 -0.05
CA TYR A 136 -16.63 -5.16 0.88
C TYR A 136 -16.03 -4.13 1.84
N GLY A 137 -15.57 -4.56 3.00
CA GLY A 137 -14.96 -3.68 4.01
C GLY A 137 -14.49 -4.43 5.25
N THR A 138 -14.31 -3.72 6.36
CA THR A 138 -13.88 -4.28 7.66
C THR A 138 -15.02 -4.36 8.68
N SER A 139 -16.25 -4.01 8.30
CA SER A 139 -17.42 -4.04 9.17
C SER A 139 -18.68 -4.50 8.44
N GLU A 140 -19.72 -4.84 9.21
CA GLU A 140 -21.04 -5.29 8.74
C GLU A 140 -21.82 -4.27 7.87
N VAL A 141 -21.29 -3.05 7.71
CA VAL A 141 -21.82 -2.06 6.75
C VAL A 141 -21.60 -2.52 5.28
N ALA A 142 -20.66 -3.43 5.06
CA ALA A 142 -20.42 -4.08 3.78
C ALA A 142 -21.01 -5.50 3.76
N GLU A 143 -21.37 -6.00 2.57
CA GLU A 143 -21.87 -7.38 2.40
C GLU A 143 -20.80 -8.44 2.63
N TYR A 144 -19.54 -8.13 2.27
CA TYR A 144 -18.38 -8.94 2.64
C TYR A 144 -17.53 -8.17 3.64
N TYR A 145 -17.22 -8.79 4.78
CA TYR A 145 -16.44 -8.11 5.81
C TYR A 145 -15.64 -9.07 6.67
N PHE A 146 -14.70 -8.51 7.43
CA PHE A 146 -13.92 -9.25 8.42
C PHE A 146 -14.53 -9.08 9.81
N GLU A 147 -14.90 -10.19 10.44
CA GLU A 147 -15.28 -10.24 11.85
C GLU A 147 -14.04 -10.61 12.67
N GLN A 148 -13.46 -9.63 13.35
CA GLN A 148 -12.29 -9.84 14.21
C GLN A 148 -12.66 -10.58 15.49
N GLN A 149 -11.88 -11.59 15.84
CA GLN A 149 -11.97 -12.31 17.10
C GLN A 149 -10.79 -12.02 18.01
N ASP A 150 -9.58 -11.98 17.43
CA ASP A 150 -8.35 -11.73 18.17
C ASP A 150 -7.31 -11.04 17.28
N PHE A 151 -6.36 -10.37 17.91
CA PHE A 151 -5.25 -9.68 17.24
C PHE A 151 -4.02 -9.65 18.14
N SER A 152 -2.88 -10.10 17.61
CA SER A 152 -1.59 -9.95 18.28
C SER A 152 -0.46 -9.70 17.29
N LEU A 153 0.70 -9.29 17.83
CA LEU A 153 1.92 -9.12 17.05
C LEU A 153 2.46 -10.45 16.49
N GLU A 154 2.20 -11.57 17.16
CA GLU A 154 2.76 -12.87 16.80
C GLU A 154 2.04 -13.51 15.61
N HIS A 155 0.69 -13.47 15.62
CA HIS A 155 -0.14 -14.14 14.61
C HIS A 155 -0.92 -13.19 13.70
N GLY A 156 -0.93 -11.89 13.99
CA GLY A 156 -1.77 -10.92 13.28
C GLY A 156 -3.24 -11.09 13.65
N TYR A 157 -4.13 -10.92 12.68
CA TYR A 157 -5.57 -11.00 12.89
C TYR A 157 -6.09 -12.44 12.83
N VAL A 158 -6.90 -12.82 13.82
CA VAL A 158 -7.68 -14.05 13.82
C VAL A 158 -9.15 -13.67 13.78
N GLY A 159 -9.90 -14.33 12.91
CA GLY A 159 -11.31 -14.03 12.77
C GLY A 159 -11.96 -14.79 11.63
N LYS A 160 -13.03 -14.21 11.10
CA LYS A 160 -13.78 -14.78 9.97
C LYS A 160 -13.97 -13.74 8.88
N ILE A 161 -13.91 -14.17 7.63
CA ILE A 161 -14.44 -13.37 6.52
C ILE A 161 -15.87 -13.83 6.25
N ILE A 162 -16.83 -12.93 6.44
CA ILE A 162 -18.26 -13.14 6.23
C ILE A 162 -18.61 -12.69 4.81
N GLY A 163 -19.54 -13.40 4.17
CA GLY A 163 -20.13 -13.01 2.89
C GLY A 163 -21.43 -13.80 2.63
N PRO A 164 -22.26 -13.40 1.65
CA PRO A 164 -23.56 -14.03 1.38
C PRO A 164 -23.49 -15.55 1.13
N GLU A 165 -22.44 -16.05 0.47
CA GLU A 165 -22.25 -17.48 0.22
C GLU A 165 -21.73 -18.24 1.45
N TYR A 166 -21.22 -17.53 2.45
CA TYR A 166 -20.67 -18.09 3.69
C TYR A 166 -21.16 -17.28 4.91
N PRO A 167 -22.45 -17.36 5.26
CA PRO A 167 -23.03 -16.58 6.35
C PRO A 167 -22.40 -16.89 7.72
N ASP A 168 -21.92 -18.12 7.93
CA ASP A 168 -21.18 -18.52 9.15
C ASP A 168 -19.69 -18.13 9.13
N GLY A 169 -19.23 -17.58 8.00
CA GLY A 169 -17.87 -17.12 7.75
C GLY A 169 -16.87 -18.20 7.36
N ILE A 170 -15.78 -17.74 6.74
CA ILE A 170 -14.55 -18.52 6.55
C ILE A 170 -13.56 -18.12 7.64
N ALA A 171 -13.21 -19.05 8.52
CA ALA A 171 -12.24 -18.81 9.59
C ALA A 171 -10.84 -18.66 9.00
N VAL A 172 -10.11 -17.63 9.43
CA VAL A 172 -8.78 -17.31 8.91
C VAL A 172 -7.86 -16.78 10.00
N THR A 173 -6.57 -17.02 9.81
CA THR A 173 -5.48 -16.32 10.50
C THR A 173 -4.69 -15.56 9.44
N LEU A 174 -4.70 -14.24 9.54
CA LEU A 174 -4.05 -13.32 8.61
C LEU A 174 -2.81 -12.75 9.31
N PRO A 175 -1.58 -13.17 8.92
CA PRO A 175 -0.33 -12.70 9.53
C PRO A 175 0.02 -11.29 9.02
N LEU A 176 -0.91 -10.36 9.20
CA LEU A 176 -0.90 -8.99 8.70
C LEU A 176 -1.14 -8.05 9.89
N LEU A 177 -0.47 -6.90 9.88
CA LEU A 177 -0.72 -5.82 10.83
C LEU A 177 -1.43 -4.67 10.15
N GLY A 178 -2.28 -3.98 10.92
CA GLY A 178 -3.03 -2.82 10.49
C GLY A 178 -4.30 -3.20 9.73
N GLU A 179 -5.40 -2.59 10.17
CA GLU A 179 -6.75 -2.90 9.68
C GLU A 179 -6.90 -2.74 8.16
N HIS A 180 -6.15 -1.82 7.56
CA HIS A 180 -6.16 -1.60 6.11
C HIS A 180 -5.73 -2.83 5.30
N ASN A 181 -4.99 -3.78 5.89
CA ASN A 181 -4.60 -5.03 5.26
C ASN A 181 -5.70 -6.10 5.28
N LEU A 182 -6.78 -5.90 6.04
CA LEU A 182 -7.95 -6.78 6.03
C LEU A 182 -8.76 -6.62 4.74
N ARG A 183 -8.88 -5.40 4.20
CA ARG A 183 -9.70 -5.12 3.00
C ARG A 183 -9.23 -5.90 1.76
N PRO A 184 -7.93 -5.97 1.44
CA PRO A 184 -7.43 -6.84 0.39
C PRO A 184 -7.74 -8.33 0.64
N ALA A 185 -7.72 -8.80 1.89
CA ALA A 185 -8.04 -10.19 2.20
C ALA A 185 -9.54 -10.50 1.98
N VAL A 186 -10.43 -9.60 2.42
CA VAL A 186 -11.88 -9.72 2.20
C VAL A 186 -12.21 -9.72 0.71
N VAL A 187 -11.64 -8.80 -0.07
CA VAL A 187 -11.93 -8.77 -1.52
C VAL A 187 -11.29 -9.94 -2.28
N ALA A 188 -10.18 -10.49 -1.79
CA ALA A 188 -9.59 -11.71 -2.34
C ALA A 188 -10.48 -12.94 -2.11
N MET A 189 -11.09 -13.06 -0.92
CA MET A 189 -12.12 -14.07 -0.65
C MET A 189 -13.28 -13.92 -1.63
N LEU A 190 -13.87 -12.72 -1.73
CA LEU A 190 -14.94 -12.42 -2.67
C LEU A 190 -14.56 -12.79 -4.11
N ALA A 191 -13.38 -12.41 -4.59
CA ALA A 191 -12.93 -12.76 -5.93
C ALA A 191 -12.84 -14.28 -6.14
N GLY A 192 -12.32 -15.01 -5.15
CA GLY A 192 -12.28 -16.47 -5.18
C GLY A 192 -13.67 -17.10 -5.26
N VAL A 193 -14.63 -16.61 -4.48
CA VAL A 193 -16.03 -17.05 -4.55
C VAL A 193 -16.63 -16.81 -5.93
N ARG A 194 -16.44 -15.62 -6.49
CA ARG A 194 -16.95 -15.27 -7.83
C ARG A 194 -16.30 -16.09 -8.94
N MET A 195 -15.08 -16.58 -8.74
CA MET A 195 -14.38 -17.49 -9.65
C MET A 195 -14.76 -18.98 -9.45
N GLY A 196 -15.65 -19.30 -8.51
CA GLY A 196 -16.08 -20.67 -8.23
C GLY A 196 -15.02 -21.51 -7.50
N MET A 197 -14.09 -20.86 -6.79
CA MET A 197 -13.13 -21.56 -5.94
C MET A 197 -13.85 -22.21 -4.75
N THR A 198 -13.40 -23.40 -4.36
CA THR A 198 -13.94 -24.07 -3.16
C THR A 198 -13.46 -23.36 -1.89
N ARG A 199 -14.18 -23.56 -0.79
CA ARG A 199 -13.79 -23.07 0.55
C ARG A 199 -12.35 -23.42 0.88
N GLU A 200 -11.91 -24.65 0.62
CA GLU A 200 -10.57 -25.14 0.96
C GLU A 200 -9.48 -24.38 0.19
N LEU A 201 -9.72 -24.06 -1.08
CA LEU A 201 -8.79 -23.28 -1.88
C LEU A 201 -8.71 -21.82 -1.42
N ILE A 202 -9.85 -21.25 -1.01
CA ILE A 202 -9.93 -19.90 -0.46
C ILE A 202 -9.17 -19.83 0.87
N GLU A 203 -9.47 -20.73 1.81
CA GLU A 203 -8.79 -20.84 3.11
C GLU A 203 -7.27 -20.98 2.93
N LYS A 204 -6.84 -21.89 2.04
CA LYS A 204 -5.42 -22.08 1.72
C LYS A 204 -4.78 -20.84 1.10
N GLY A 205 -5.49 -20.12 0.23
CA GLY A 205 -4.98 -18.89 -0.39
C GLY A 205 -4.81 -17.76 0.63
N LEU A 206 -5.79 -17.59 1.52
CA LEU A 206 -5.78 -16.57 2.56
C LEU A 206 -4.70 -16.84 3.61
N SER A 207 -4.46 -18.11 3.97
CA SER A 207 -3.39 -18.49 4.91
C SER A 207 -1.97 -18.25 4.37
N GLN A 208 -1.83 -18.00 3.06
CA GLN A 208 -0.56 -17.70 2.40
C GLN A 208 -0.32 -16.20 2.23
N LEU A 209 -1.28 -15.35 2.65
CA LEU A 209 -1.10 -13.91 2.63
C LEU A 209 0.06 -13.50 3.53
N GLY A 210 0.81 -12.50 3.08
CA GLY A 210 1.88 -11.90 3.85
C GLY A 210 2.07 -10.45 3.43
N SER A 211 2.62 -9.65 4.33
CA SER A 211 2.90 -8.25 4.06
C SER A 211 3.90 -8.09 2.92
N LEU A 212 3.65 -7.12 2.05
CA LEU A 212 4.62 -6.71 1.04
C LEU A 212 5.76 -5.89 1.68
N PRO A 213 6.97 -5.90 1.09
CA PRO A 213 8.06 -5.04 1.53
C PRO A 213 7.64 -3.58 1.69
N GLY A 214 7.89 -3.00 2.87
CA GLY A 214 7.51 -1.62 3.18
C GLY A 214 6.03 -1.37 3.42
N ARG A 215 5.22 -2.40 3.71
CA ARG A 215 3.77 -2.29 3.98
C ARG A 215 3.38 -3.02 5.28
N MET A 216 3.59 -2.37 6.43
CA MET A 216 3.34 -2.94 7.76
C MET A 216 3.95 -4.34 7.94
N GLN A 217 5.15 -4.53 7.42
CA GLN A 217 5.85 -5.82 7.47
C GLN A 217 6.59 -5.97 8.81
N VAL A 218 6.30 -7.05 9.54
CA VAL A 218 7.02 -7.37 10.77
C VAL A 218 8.35 -8.04 10.43
N LEU A 219 9.43 -7.52 11.01
CA LEU A 219 10.79 -8.00 10.83
C LEU A 219 11.45 -8.21 12.19
N ARG A 220 12.33 -9.20 12.27
CA ARG A 220 13.13 -9.45 13.47
C ARG A 220 14.25 -8.42 13.55
N GLY A 221 14.23 -7.61 14.61
CA GLY A 221 15.32 -6.73 14.94
C GLY A 221 16.41 -7.45 15.73
N ALA A 222 17.57 -6.82 15.83
CA ALA A 222 18.64 -7.29 16.68
C ALA A 222 18.25 -7.23 18.16
N ASP A 223 18.98 -7.95 19.02
CA ASP A 223 18.80 -7.88 20.47
C ASP A 223 17.36 -8.18 20.93
N GLN A 224 16.69 -9.10 20.22
CA GLN A 224 15.29 -9.52 20.47
C GLN A 224 14.25 -8.38 20.33
N THR A 225 14.56 -7.37 19.52
CA THR A 225 13.63 -6.29 19.17
C THR A 225 12.77 -6.66 17.96
N ILE A 226 11.70 -5.88 17.74
CA ILE A 226 10.78 -6.07 16.61
C ILE A 226 10.71 -4.78 15.79
N LEU A 227 10.77 -4.90 14.47
CA LEU A 227 10.69 -3.78 13.55
C LEU A 227 9.44 -3.92 12.69
N ILE A 228 8.69 -2.83 12.52
CA ILE A 228 7.57 -2.77 11.58
C ILE A 228 7.97 -1.85 10.42
N ASP A 229 8.18 -2.44 9.25
CA ASP A 229 8.52 -1.75 8.01
C ASP A 229 7.25 -1.29 7.27
N ASP A 230 6.97 0.01 7.33
CA ASP A 230 5.97 0.71 6.52
C ASP A 230 6.62 1.87 5.74
N SER A 231 7.83 1.62 5.23
CA SER A 231 8.70 2.63 4.58
C SER A 231 8.44 2.84 3.08
N TYR A 232 7.42 2.19 2.50
CA TYR A 232 7.16 2.31 1.06
C TYR A 232 6.70 3.73 0.68
N SER A 233 5.62 4.20 1.29
CA SER A 233 5.01 5.51 1.09
C SER A 233 4.32 6.01 2.36
N SER A 234 4.09 7.31 2.47
CA SER A 234 3.38 7.88 3.62
C SER A 234 2.44 9.01 3.22
N SER A 235 1.31 9.06 3.92
CA SER A 235 0.28 10.11 3.87
C SER A 235 -0.32 10.27 5.27
N PRO A 236 -0.99 11.39 5.59
CA PRO A 236 -1.52 11.60 6.94
C PRO A 236 -2.46 10.47 7.40
N LEU A 237 -3.30 9.97 6.50
CA LEU A 237 -4.23 8.87 6.80
C LEU A 237 -3.48 7.55 7.07
N THR A 238 -2.55 7.18 6.20
CA THR A 238 -1.82 5.90 6.34
C THR A 238 -0.85 5.92 7.52
N ALA A 239 -0.22 7.06 7.80
CA ALA A 239 0.66 7.21 8.95
C ALA A 239 -0.11 7.17 10.27
N LEU A 240 -1.31 7.76 10.32
CA LEU A 240 -2.19 7.65 11.48
C LEU A 240 -2.64 6.21 11.72
N SER A 241 -3.05 5.48 10.67
CA SER A 241 -3.42 4.06 10.78
C SER A 241 -2.26 3.19 11.28
N ALA A 242 -1.04 3.43 10.78
CA ALA A 242 0.15 2.73 11.25
C ALA A 242 0.45 3.05 12.73
N LEU A 243 0.29 4.31 13.15
CA LEU A 243 0.46 4.73 14.54
C LEU A 243 -0.59 4.08 15.48
N GLN A 244 -1.85 4.04 15.06
CA GLN A 244 -2.93 3.38 15.81
C GLN A 244 -2.65 1.88 15.95
N THR A 245 -2.13 1.24 14.90
CA THR A 245 -1.71 -0.16 14.96
C THR A 245 -0.58 -0.34 15.97
N LEU A 246 0.40 0.57 16.03
CA LEU A 246 1.48 0.50 17.02
C LEU A 246 0.94 0.62 18.46
N TYR A 247 -0.01 1.52 18.70
CA TYR A 247 -0.65 1.69 20.00
C TYR A 247 -1.44 0.47 20.45
N SER A 248 -2.03 -0.29 19.52
CA SER A 248 -2.79 -1.49 19.87
C SER A 248 -1.92 -2.71 20.20
N LEU A 249 -0.60 -2.63 20.09
CA LEU A 249 0.30 -3.73 20.43
C LEU A 249 0.66 -3.69 21.91
N GLU A 250 0.50 -4.79 22.63
CA GLU A 250 0.96 -4.94 24.01
C GLU A 250 2.47 -5.25 24.03
N VAL A 251 3.30 -4.21 24.17
CA VAL A 251 4.77 -4.33 24.15
C VAL A 251 5.42 -3.42 25.18
N PRO A 252 6.60 -3.77 25.72
CA PRO A 252 7.24 -3.01 26.79
C PRO A 252 7.78 -1.64 26.34
N GLN A 253 7.92 -1.41 25.03
CA GLN A 253 8.49 -0.19 24.49
C GLN A 253 7.98 0.06 23.07
N ARG A 254 7.66 1.31 22.75
CA ARG A 254 7.24 1.73 21.40
C ARG A 254 8.05 2.93 20.93
N ILE A 255 8.76 2.76 19.82
CA ILE A 255 9.44 3.84 19.09
C ILE A 255 8.76 4.00 17.73
N VAL A 256 8.50 5.24 17.33
CA VAL A 256 8.04 5.55 15.98
C VAL A 256 9.05 6.42 15.24
N VAL A 257 9.35 6.06 14.00
CA VAL A 257 10.23 6.80 13.10
C VAL A 257 9.40 7.33 11.93
N PHE A 258 9.11 8.63 11.96
CA PHE A 258 8.37 9.32 10.92
C PHE A 258 9.27 10.04 9.93
N GLY A 259 9.10 9.69 8.66
CA GLY A 259 9.68 10.40 7.53
C GLY A 259 8.77 11.49 6.97
N ASN A 260 9.31 12.32 6.07
CA ASN A 260 8.48 13.20 5.25
C ASN A 260 7.32 12.44 4.57
N MET A 261 6.13 13.05 4.58
CA MET A 261 5.01 12.68 3.73
C MET A 261 5.06 13.51 2.44
N ASN A 262 5.61 12.89 1.39
CA ASN A 262 5.76 13.55 0.09
C ASN A 262 4.43 13.64 -0.67
N GLY A 263 4.31 14.64 -1.55
CA GLY A 263 3.14 14.79 -2.43
C GLY A 263 1.96 15.58 -1.85
N LEU A 264 2.08 16.13 -0.63
CA LEU A 264 1.00 16.88 0.04
C LEU A 264 0.81 18.32 -0.48
N ARG A 265 1.76 18.87 -1.25
CA ARG A 265 1.67 20.22 -1.85
C ARG A 265 1.32 21.28 -0.78
N LYS A 266 0.23 22.03 -0.96
CA LYS A 266 -0.24 23.08 -0.03
C LYS A 266 -0.57 22.55 1.37
N ASP A 267 -0.88 21.26 1.50
CA ASP A 267 -1.25 20.62 2.76
C ASP A 267 -0.04 20.05 3.52
N THR A 268 1.20 20.30 3.04
CA THR A 268 2.41 19.72 3.64
C THR A 268 2.54 20.05 5.13
N GLN A 269 2.45 21.32 5.50
CA GLN A 269 2.53 21.74 6.90
C GLN A 269 1.39 21.14 7.73
N ALA A 270 0.15 21.29 7.26
CA ALA A 270 -1.04 20.83 7.97
C ALA A 270 -1.03 19.31 8.19
N GLY A 271 -0.64 18.53 7.17
CA GLY A 271 -0.57 17.07 7.24
C GLY A 271 0.44 16.57 8.26
N HIS A 272 1.66 17.13 8.26
CA HIS A 272 2.71 16.77 9.23
C HIS A 272 2.34 17.20 10.66
N ALA A 273 1.81 18.42 10.81
CA ALA A 273 1.37 18.91 12.12
C ALA A 273 0.22 18.07 12.69
N LYS A 274 -0.75 17.68 11.85
CA LYS A 274 -1.86 16.81 12.25
C LYS A 274 -1.36 15.47 12.76
N LEU A 275 -0.38 14.85 12.08
CA LEU A 275 0.22 13.59 12.54
C LEU A 275 0.97 13.76 13.87
N GLY A 276 1.75 14.84 14.03
CA GLY A 276 2.44 15.13 15.28
C GLY A 276 1.49 15.33 16.46
N ALA A 277 0.29 15.85 16.22
CA ALA A 277 -0.74 16.03 17.25
C ALA A 277 -1.34 14.69 17.74
N GLN A 278 -1.20 13.60 16.97
CA GLN A 278 -1.67 12.26 17.33
C GLN A 278 -0.62 11.46 18.11
N CYS A 279 0.60 11.99 18.25
CA CYS A 279 1.61 11.39 19.12
C CYS A 279 1.20 11.57 20.60
N SER A 280 1.41 10.52 21.39
CA SER A 280 1.11 10.49 22.81
C SER A 280 2.37 10.14 23.61
N PRO A 281 2.75 10.94 24.63
CA PRO A 281 3.90 10.61 25.49
C PRO A 281 3.66 9.39 26.37
N ASP A 282 2.40 9.03 26.63
CA ASP A 282 2.03 7.87 27.44
C ASP A 282 2.15 6.56 26.66
N GLU A 283 2.14 6.63 25.33
CA GLU A 283 2.20 5.46 24.44
C GLU A 283 3.55 5.27 23.77
N LEU A 284 4.34 6.34 23.63
CA LEU A 284 5.60 6.37 22.87
C LEU A 284 6.78 6.78 23.74
N ASP A 285 7.77 5.91 23.81
CA ASP A 285 9.06 6.21 24.42
C ASP A 285 9.83 7.25 23.60
N TRP A 286 9.76 7.14 22.26
CA TRP A 286 10.42 8.07 21.35
C TRP A 286 9.62 8.29 20.06
N VAL A 287 9.54 9.56 19.66
CA VAL A 287 9.19 9.98 18.30
C VAL A 287 10.48 10.41 17.61
N VAL A 288 10.91 9.66 16.60
CA VAL A 288 12.05 10.01 15.76
C VAL A 288 11.54 10.60 14.45
N THR A 289 12.05 11.75 14.04
CA THR A 289 11.67 12.37 12.76
C THR A 289 12.85 12.44 11.79
N VAL A 290 12.57 12.19 10.50
CA VAL A 290 13.57 12.19 9.44
C VAL A 290 13.08 13.00 8.24
N GLY A 291 13.90 13.97 7.83
CA GLY A 291 13.61 14.84 6.70
C GLY A 291 13.06 16.20 7.13
N GLU A 292 13.27 17.18 6.25
CA GLU A 292 13.02 18.60 6.54
C GLU A 292 11.59 18.88 6.98
N MET A 293 10.58 18.36 6.28
CA MET A 293 9.18 18.64 6.57
C MET A 293 8.73 17.98 7.88
N ALA A 294 9.16 16.75 8.16
CA ALA A 294 8.87 16.07 9.42
C ALA A 294 9.53 16.79 10.61
N ASN A 295 10.80 17.18 10.48
CA ASN A 295 11.52 17.93 11.51
C ASN A 295 10.91 19.32 11.73
N GLN A 296 10.50 20.01 10.66
CA GLN A 296 9.97 21.37 10.75
C GLN A 296 8.53 21.43 11.28
N TYR A 297 7.67 20.47 10.90
CA TYR A 297 6.23 20.58 11.14
C TYR A 297 5.64 19.50 12.06
N LEU A 298 6.21 18.28 12.11
CA LEU A 298 5.73 17.19 12.97
C LEU A 298 6.40 17.26 14.35
N ALA A 299 7.73 17.28 14.38
CA ALA A 299 8.51 17.22 15.63
C ALA A 299 8.12 18.30 16.65
N PRO A 300 7.94 19.58 16.30
CA PRO A 300 7.56 20.61 17.27
C PRO A 300 6.17 20.39 17.86
N VAL A 301 5.23 19.81 17.09
CA VAL A 301 3.89 19.49 17.57
C VAL A 301 3.93 18.34 18.56
N ALA A 302 4.65 17.26 18.22
CA ALA A 302 4.83 16.12 19.11
C ALA A 302 5.53 16.52 20.43
N ARG A 303 6.53 17.41 20.38
CA ARG A 303 7.16 17.97 21.60
C ARG A 303 6.18 18.74 22.47
N ARG A 304 5.34 19.59 21.88
CA ARG A 304 4.31 20.33 22.64
C ARG A 304 3.26 19.42 23.28
N ARG A 305 3.07 18.21 22.74
CA ARG A 305 2.24 17.15 23.34
C ARG A 305 2.94 16.44 24.52
N GLY A 306 4.21 16.75 24.78
CA GLY A 306 5.02 16.12 25.84
C GLY A 306 5.86 14.93 25.38
N CYS A 307 5.83 14.56 24.10
CA CYS A 307 6.60 13.42 23.59
C CYS A 307 8.11 13.71 23.67
N GLN A 308 8.90 12.66 23.93
CA GLN A 308 10.35 12.70 23.71
C GLN A 308 10.62 12.60 22.21
N VAL A 309 11.25 13.64 21.63
CA VAL A 309 11.41 13.75 20.17
C VAL A 309 12.89 13.86 19.78
N LYS A 310 13.33 12.97 18.90
CA LYS A 310 14.64 13.00 18.25
C LYS A 310 14.50 13.41 16.78
N GLU A 311 15.01 14.59 16.44
CA GLU A 311 15.18 14.97 15.04
C GLU A 311 16.47 14.37 14.48
N CYS A 312 16.37 13.74 13.32
CA CYS A 312 17.49 13.16 12.59
C CYS A 312 17.61 13.82 11.21
N ARG A 313 18.86 14.06 10.80
CA ARG A 313 19.16 14.65 9.49
C ARG A 313 18.95 13.66 8.33
N ASP A 314 19.07 12.36 8.61
CA ASP A 314 18.99 11.28 7.64
C ASP A 314 18.56 9.97 8.31
N ALA A 315 18.21 8.96 7.50
CA ALA A 315 17.77 7.65 7.98
C ALA A 315 18.88 6.85 8.69
N LEU A 316 20.16 7.09 8.38
CA LEU A 316 21.26 6.36 9.03
C LEU A 316 21.40 6.79 10.49
N MET A 317 21.31 8.10 10.76
CA MET A 317 21.28 8.64 12.12
C MET A 317 20.04 8.15 12.88
N ALA A 318 18.88 8.10 12.24
CA ALA A 318 17.67 7.55 12.86
C ALA A 318 17.84 6.06 13.21
N GLY A 319 18.38 5.27 12.29
CA GLY A 319 18.65 3.84 12.52
C GLY A 319 19.63 3.62 13.68
N GLY A 320 20.71 4.40 13.75
CA GLY A 320 21.66 4.35 14.88
C GLY A 320 21.02 4.72 16.21
N PHE A 321 20.15 5.75 16.23
CA PHE A 321 19.43 6.15 17.43
C PHE A 321 18.45 5.06 17.90
N VAL A 322 17.69 4.46 16.98
CA VAL A 322 16.81 3.33 17.32
C VAL A 322 17.63 2.17 17.86
N ARG A 323 18.80 1.87 17.27
CA ARG A 323 19.66 0.79 17.74
C ARG A 323 20.15 1.00 19.17
N GLU A 324 20.36 2.25 19.56
CA GLU A 324 20.78 2.62 20.92
C GLU A 324 19.61 2.56 21.92
N LYS A 325 18.40 2.95 21.51
CA LYS A 325 17.25 3.16 22.41
C LYS A 325 16.24 2.03 22.45
N LEU A 326 16.17 1.19 21.44
CA LEU A 326 15.24 0.08 21.38
C LEU A 326 15.77 -1.10 22.20
N HIS A 327 14.97 -1.58 23.15
CA HIS A 327 15.34 -2.65 24.07
C HIS A 327 14.57 -3.93 23.76
N ALA A 328 15.05 -5.07 24.27
CA ALA A 328 14.48 -6.39 24.01
C ALA A 328 12.96 -6.43 24.24
N GLY A 329 12.22 -7.03 23.29
CA GLY A 329 10.76 -7.05 23.26
C GLY A 329 10.10 -5.76 22.76
N GLY A 330 10.85 -4.65 22.64
CA GLY A 330 10.36 -3.38 22.13
C GLY A 330 10.10 -3.39 20.62
N VAL A 331 9.20 -2.49 20.18
CA VAL A 331 8.81 -2.34 18.77
C VAL A 331 9.22 -0.98 18.23
N ALA A 332 9.84 -0.96 17.05
CA ALA A 332 10.05 0.25 16.27
C ALA A 332 9.27 0.23 14.94
N LEU A 333 8.37 1.21 14.75
CA LEU A 333 7.64 1.42 13.49
C LEU A 333 8.36 2.44 12.62
N PHE A 334 8.57 2.13 11.33
CA PHE A 334 9.21 3.02 10.37
C PHE A 334 8.23 3.41 9.27
N LYS A 335 7.79 4.68 9.26
CA LYS A 335 6.76 5.19 8.35
C LYS A 335 7.20 6.47 7.65
N GLY A 336 7.39 6.42 6.34
CA GLY A 336 7.85 7.58 5.58
C GLY A 336 7.75 7.39 4.07
N SER A 337 7.68 8.49 3.33
CA SER A 337 7.73 8.42 1.87
C SER A 337 9.13 8.11 1.35
N SER A 338 9.18 7.53 0.16
CA SER A 338 10.40 7.44 -0.64
C SER A 338 10.89 8.82 -1.09
N GLY A 339 12.12 8.94 -1.58
CA GLY A 339 12.60 10.18 -2.20
C GLY A 339 13.07 11.21 -1.16
N GLY A 340 14.23 10.95 -0.58
CA GLY A 340 14.90 11.87 0.35
C GLY A 340 14.76 11.52 1.83
N VAL A 341 14.08 10.41 2.16
CA VAL A 341 13.98 9.87 3.52
C VAL A 341 14.68 8.50 3.60
N TRP A 342 14.20 7.52 2.82
CA TRP A 342 14.76 6.15 2.74
C TRP A 342 14.84 5.41 4.08
N LEU A 343 13.73 5.38 4.83
CA LEU A 343 13.69 4.73 6.16
C LEU A 343 14.01 3.23 6.13
N GLU A 344 13.93 2.55 4.99
CA GLU A 344 14.41 1.18 4.87
C GLU A 344 15.89 1.06 5.25
N GLU A 345 16.70 2.11 5.05
CA GLU A 345 18.11 2.09 5.46
C GLU A 345 18.28 2.29 6.98
N ALA A 346 17.31 2.94 7.65
CA ALA A 346 17.27 2.95 9.12
C ALA A 346 16.94 1.56 9.66
N ILE A 347 16.02 0.84 8.99
CA ILE A 347 15.64 -0.52 9.35
C ILE A 347 16.82 -1.47 9.20
N LYS A 348 17.61 -1.36 8.13
CA LYS A 348 18.81 -2.20 7.91
C LYS A 348 19.77 -2.25 9.09
N ILE A 349 20.02 -1.10 9.72
CA ILE A 349 20.92 -0.97 10.88
C ILE A 349 20.41 -1.78 12.09
N ASN A 350 19.10 -1.99 12.15
CA ASN A 350 18.42 -2.62 13.26
C ASN A 350 18.06 -4.09 13.00
N LEU A 351 18.24 -4.61 11.78
CA LEU A 351 17.92 -6.00 11.45
C LEU A 351 18.71 -7.00 12.30
N HIS A 352 18.07 -8.14 12.60
CA HIS A 352 18.73 -9.26 13.25
C HIS A 352 19.85 -9.87 12.39
N SER A 353 19.66 -9.89 11.07
CA SER A 353 20.59 -10.46 10.09
C SER A 353 20.63 -9.61 8.82
N THR A 354 21.80 -9.46 8.21
CA THR A 354 21.97 -8.81 6.91
C THR A 354 21.30 -9.59 5.76
N GLU A 355 21.04 -10.89 5.93
CA GLU A 355 20.28 -11.69 4.95
C GLU A 355 18.84 -11.20 4.78
N ASP A 356 18.30 -10.52 5.79
CA ASP A 356 16.95 -9.96 5.78
C ASP A 356 16.86 -8.64 5.04
N GLU A 357 17.98 -8.04 4.60
CA GLU A 357 17.96 -6.84 3.76
C GLU A 357 17.10 -7.04 2.51
N LYS A 358 17.12 -8.25 1.92
CA LYS A 358 16.32 -8.59 0.73
C LYS A 358 14.80 -8.53 0.96
N LYS A 359 14.35 -8.53 2.22
CA LYS A 359 12.93 -8.41 2.59
C LYS A 359 12.46 -6.96 2.52
N LEU A 360 13.38 -5.99 2.54
CA LEU A 360 13.07 -4.57 2.50
C LEU A 360 12.72 -4.09 1.08
N VAL A 361 11.99 -2.99 1.00
CA VAL A 361 11.71 -2.33 -0.27
C VAL A 361 12.99 -1.72 -0.87
N ARG A 362 13.05 -1.58 -2.20
CA ARG A 362 14.07 -0.79 -2.93
C ARG A 362 15.50 -1.31 -2.76
N GLN A 363 15.68 -2.61 -2.95
CA GLN A 363 16.98 -3.29 -2.82
C GLN A 363 17.60 -3.68 -4.17
N SER A 364 16.99 -3.29 -5.29
CA SER A 364 17.59 -3.52 -6.61
C SER A 364 18.85 -2.65 -6.82
N PRO A 365 19.78 -3.05 -7.69
CA PRO A 365 21.00 -2.29 -7.95
C PRO A 365 20.77 -0.80 -8.29
N ASP A 366 19.74 -0.50 -9.07
CA ASP A 366 19.38 0.87 -9.43
C ASP A 366 18.94 1.70 -8.21
N TRP A 367 18.16 1.09 -7.30
CA TRP A 367 17.76 1.74 -6.06
C TRP A 367 18.94 1.95 -5.12
N ILE A 368 19.83 0.96 -5.00
CA ILE A 368 21.05 1.08 -4.19
C ILE A 368 21.92 2.22 -4.72
N LYS A 369 22.11 2.34 -6.03
CA LYS A 369 22.85 3.46 -6.64
C LYS A 369 22.25 4.81 -6.28
N ARG A 370 20.93 4.98 -6.43
CA ARG A 370 20.21 6.22 -6.08
C ARG A 370 20.37 6.58 -4.60
N LYS A 371 20.31 5.58 -3.71
CA LYS A 371 20.51 5.79 -2.27
C LYS A 371 21.94 6.16 -1.93
N ASN A 372 22.94 5.51 -2.53
CA ASN A 372 24.35 5.85 -2.34
C ASN A 372 24.66 7.29 -2.77
N GLU A 373 24.12 7.72 -3.92
CA GLU A 373 24.24 9.11 -4.39
C GLU A 373 23.60 10.09 -3.40
N PHE A 374 22.44 9.76 -2.83
CA PHE A 374 21.77 10.58 -1.83
C PHE A 374 22.57 10.67 -0.52
N PHE A 375 23.00 9.54 0.04
CA PHE A 375 23.69 9.49 1.33
C PHE A 375 25.13 10.04 1.29
N SER A 376 25.74 10.16 0.10
CA SER A 376 27.05 10.79 -0.05
C SER A 376 27.09 12.23 0.46
N ARG A 377 25.94 12.92 0.49
CA ARG A 377 25.77 14.30 0.97
C ARG A 377 25.92 14.46 2.50
N PHE A 378 25.83 13.35 3.25
CA PHE A 378 25.93 13.34 4.71
C PHE A 378 27.27 12.77 5.23
N ARG A 379 28.15 12.33 4.31
CA ARG A 379 29.52 11.90 4.61
C ARG A 379 30.42 13.13 4.62
N GLY A 380 30.26 13.98 5.64
CA GLY A 380 31.03 15.20 5.86
C GLY A 380 31.26 15.43 7.34
#